data_AF-A0A925GS20-F1
#
_entry.id   AF-A0A925GS20-F1
#
_cell.length_a   1.000
_cell.length_b   1.000
_cell.length_c   1.000
_cell.angle_alpha   90.00
_cell.angle_beta   90.00
_cell.angle_gamma   90.00
#
_symmetry.space_group_name_H-M   'P 1'
#
loop_
_entity.id
_entity.type
_entity.pdbx_description
1 polymer ?
#
loop_
_entity_poly.entity_id
_entity_poly.type
_entity_poly.pdbx_seq_one_letter_code
_entity_poly.pdbx_strand_id
1 'polypeptide(L)'
;LDPDVFEYRSSQGVLLQERSVTERAKFHYYLAKTYAKAGALERALQYMRKCLEEGFTEREKFRQEPEFARLQENEEFLKLLAGDPRVL
;
A
#
# COMPACT_ATOMS: atom_id res chain seq x y z
N LEU A 1 -8.20 9.70 47.48
CA LEU A 1 -8.44 9.21 46.13
C LEU A 1 -8.89 10.43 45.35
N ASP A 2 -7.99 11.10 44.63
CA ASP A 2 -8.38 11.99 43.53
C ASP A 2 -7.70 11.47 42.27
N PRO A 3 -8.40 10.61 41.51
CA PRO A 3 -7.91 9.90 40.33
C PRO A 3 -8.08 10.75 39.05
N ASP A 4 -7.70 12.03 39.09
CA ASP A 4 -7.88 12.96 37.95
C ASP A 4 -6.62 13.12 37.08
N VAL A 5 -5.62 12.26 37.25
CA VAL A 5 -4.34 12.38 36.52
C VAL A 5 -4.37 11.72 35.13
N PHE A 6 -5.47 11.10 34.72
CA PHE A 6 -5.54 10.34 33.47
C PHE A 6 -6.55 10.83 32.42
N GLU A 7 -7.07 12.05 32.53
CA GLU A 7 -7.83 12.70 31.45
C GLU A 7 -7.01 13.70 30.63
N TYR A 8 -5.85 13.25 30.13
CA TYR A 8 -5.30 13.83 28.90
C TYR A 8 -4.42 12.84 28.15
N ARG A 9 -4.90 11.61 27.98
CA ARG A 9 -4.50 10.88 26.78
C ARG A 9 -5.37 11.42 25.68
N SER A 10 -4.81 12.36 24.92
CA SER A 10 -5.34 12.81 23.64
C SER A 10 -5.72 11.59 22.80
N SER A 11 -6.97 11.15 22.91
CA SER A 11 -7.71 10.44 21.88
C SER A 11 -7.98 11.39 20.71
N GLN A 12 -6.93 12.09 20.28
CA GLN A 12 -6.76 12.55 18.92
C GLN A 12 -6.35 11.26 18.17
N GLY A 13 -7.25 10.30 17.94
CA GLY A 13 -8.50 10.64 17.27
C GLY A 13 -8.18 11.39 15.98
N VAL A 14 -7.04 11.09 15.35
CA VAL A 14 -6.87 11.31 13.92
C VAL A 14 -7.89 10.38 13.28
N LEU A 15 -9.15 10.83 13.31
CA LEU A 15 -10.10 10.63 12.24
C LEU A 15 -9.31 11.06 11.02
N LEU A 16 -8.62 10.12 10.41
CA LEU A 16 -7.87 10.29 9.19
C LEU A 16 -8.94 10.63 8.15
N GLN A 17 -9.31 11.90 8.14
CA GLN A 17 -10.25 12.55 7.23
C GLN A 17 -9.58 12.74 5.87
N GLU A 18 -8.51 12.00 5.63
CA GLU A 18 -7.74 11.94 4.42
C GLU A 18 -8.36 10.84 3.54
N ARG A 19 -9.60 11.12 3.13
CA ARG A 19 -10.34 10.39 2.09
C ARG A 19 -9.85 10.81 0.70
N SER A 20 -8.55 11.06 0.53
CA SER A 20 -7.98 11.35 -0.78
C SER A 20 -7.64 10.03 -1.45
N VAL A 21 -8.12 9.84 -2.68
CA VAL A 21 -7.83 8.66 -3.52
C VAL A 21 -6.33 8.37 -3.58
N THR A 22 -5.51 9.42 -3.64
CA THR A 22 -4.04 9.37 -3.61
C THR A 22 -3.46 8.72 -2.34
N GLU A 23 -4.07 8.91 -1.18
CA GLU A 23 -3.58 8.35 0.08
C GLU A 23 -3.96 6.90 0.26
N ARG A 24 -5.13 6.49 -0.25
CA ARG A 24 -5.49 5.08 -0.32
C ARG A 24 -4.58 4.30 -1.26
N ALA A 25 -4.25 4.88 -2.40
CA ALA A 25 -3.25 4.33 -3.31
C ALA A 25 -1.89 4.12 -2.61
N LYS A 26 -1.40 5.14 -1.88
CA LYS A 26 -0.17 5.04 -1.07
C LYS A 26 -0.29 4.01 0.05
N PHE A 27 -1.43 3.92 0.72
CA PHE A 27 -1.67 2.92 1.76
C PHE A 27 -1.54 1.50 1.20
N HIS A 28 -2.17 1.22 0.06
CA HIS A 28 -2.04 -0.06 -0.63
C HIS A 28 -0.61 -0.34 -1.12
N TYR A 29 0.11 0.69 -1.57
CA TYR A 29 1.54 0.58 -1.90
C TYR A 29 2.37 0.11 -0.69
N TYR A 30 2.21 0.72 0.49
CA TYR A 30 2.96 0.32 1.69
C TYR A 30 2.58 -1.08 2.19
N LEU A 31 1.31 -1.47 2.05
CA LEU A 31 0.86 -2.85 2.29
C LEU A 31 1.56 -3.83 1.35
N ALA A 32 1.61 -3.53 0.05
CA ALA A 32 2.30 -4.35 -0.93
C ALA A 32 3.79 -4.50 -0.59
N LYS A 33 4.47 -3.40 -0.22
CA LYS A 33 5.87 -3.41 0.21
C LYS A 33 6.10 -4.30 1.43
N THR A 34 5.21 -4.23 2.41
CA THR A 34 5.28 -5.06 3.63
C THR A 34 5.16 -6.54 3.30
N TYR A 35 4.19 -6.91 2.45
CA TYR A 35 4.00 -8.30 2.03
C TYR A 35 5.14 -8.80 1.13
N ALA A 36 5.66 -7.96 0.25
CA ALA A 36 6.81 -8.29 -0.58
C ALA A 36 8.05 -8.61 0.27
N LYS A 37 8.31 -7.78 1.29
CA LYS A 37 9.38 -8.00 2.28
C LYS A 37 9.18 -9.27 3.09
N ALA A 38 7.93 -9.60 3.43
CA ALA A 38 7.57 -10.84 4.12
C ALA A 38 7.64 -12.09 3.22
N GLY A 39 7.89 -11.93 1.91
CA GLY A 39 7.88 -13.02 0.94
C GLY A 39 6.49 -13.48 0.50
N ALA A 40 5.43 -12.78 0.91
CA ALA A 40 4.05 -13.05 0.52
C ALA A 40 3.73 -12.39 -0.83
N LEU A 41 4.34 -12.90 -1.90
CA LEU A 41 4.29 -12.31 -3.25
C LEU A 41 2.85 -12.18 -3.78
N GLU A 42 2.01 -13.20 -3.57
CA GLU A 42 0.60 -13.18 -3.99
C GLU A 42 -0.19 -12.04 -3.35
N ARG A 43 0.01 -11.81 -2.05
CA ARG A 43 -0.64 -10.69 -1.33
C ARG A 43 -0.11 -9.36 -1.83
N ALA A 44 1.20 -9.26 -2.03
CA ALA A 44 1.82 -8.05 -2.55
C ALA A 44 1.27 -7.66 -3.94
N LEU A 45 1.08 -8.63 -4.84
CA LEU A 45 0.46 -8.43 -6.14
C LEU A 45 -0.99 -7.92 -6.04
N GLN A 46 -1.79 -8.51 -5.15
CA GLN A 46 -3.17 -8.05 -4.94
C GLN A 46 -3.24 -6.60 -4.46
N TYR A 47 -2.37 -6.21 -3.53
CA TYR A 47 -2.32 -4.83 -3.05
C TYR A 47 -1.72 -3.86 -4.07
N MET A 48 -0.77 -4.29 -4.90
CA MET A 48 -0.29 -3.51 -6.04
C MET A 48 -1.40 -3.21 -7.05
N ARG A 49 -2.26 -4.20 -7.35
CA ARG A 49 -3.38 -3.99 -8.25
C ARG A 49 -4.35 -2.95 -7.70
N LYS A 50 -4.74 -3.07 -6.43
CA LYS A 50 -5.58 -2.08 -5.73
C LYS A 50 -4.94 -0.69 -5.72
N CYS A 51 -3.63 -0.62 -5.48
CA CYS A 51 -2.87 0.62 -5.51
C CYS A 51 -2.96 1.31 -6.88
N LEU A 52 -2.77 0.56 -7.96
CA LEU A 52 -2.87 1.07 -9.33
C LEU A 52 -4.31 1.47 -9.71
N GLU A 53 -5.31 0.70 -9.26
CA GLU A 53 -6.75 0.99 -9.44
C GLU A 53 -7.16 2.28 -8.73
N GLU A 54 -6.63 2.52 -7.53
CA GLU A 54 -6.84 3.76 -6.76
C GLU A 54 -6.02 4.93 -7.31
N GLY A 55 -5.40 4.81 -8.49
CA GLY A 55 -4.74 5.92 -9.18
C GLY A 55 -3.29 6.17 -8.77
N PHE A 56 -2.57 5.15 -8.31
CA PHE A 56 -1.13 5.29 -8.04
C PHE A 56 -0.34 5.59 -9.32
N THR A 57 0.26 6.78 -9.36
CA THR A 57 1.04 7.27 -10.50
C THR A 57 2.51 6.89 -10.42
N GLU A 58 3.02 6.54 -9.23
CA GLU A 58 4.44 6.33 -8.97
C GLU A 58 4.89 4.88 -9.30
N ARG A 59 4.50 4.36 -10.47
CA ARG A 59 4.79 2.96 -10.87
C ARG A 59 6.29 2.64 -10.91
N GLU A 60 7.11 3.66 -11.15
CA GLU A 60 8.56 3.55 -11.16
C GLU A 60 9.12 3.12 -9.79
N LYS A 61 8.47 3.51 -8.68
CA LYS A 61 8.85 3.06 -7.34
C LYS A 61 8.82 1.54 -7.21
N PHE A 62 7.93 0.85 -7.92
CA PHE A 62 7.92 -0.62 -7.88
C PHE A 62 9.18 -1.25 -8.50
N ARG A 63 9.86 -0.53 -9.41
CA ARG A 63 11.12 -0.98 -9.99
C ARG A 63 12.33 -0.59 -9.15
N GLN A 64 12.26 0.55 -8.46
CA GLN A 64 13.36 1.08 -7.66
C GLN A 64 13.53 0.35 -6.31
N GLU A 65 12.44 -0.14 -5.71
CA GLU A 65 12.54 -0.72 -4.37
C GLU A 65 13.04 -2.17 -4.42
N PRO A 66 14.07 -2.51 -3.62
CA PRO A 66 14.61 -3.87 -3.58
C PRO A 66 13.64 -4.88 -2.97
N GLU A 67 12.69 -4.45 -2.13
CA GLU A 67 11.61 -5.31 -1.64
C GLU A 67 10.75 -5.89 -2.76
N PHE A 68 10.62 -5.16 -3.88
CA PHE A 68 9.88 -5.60 -5.05
C PHE A 68 10.75 -6.33 -6.07
N ALA A 69 12.07 -6.47 -5.85
CA ALA A 69 12.94 -7.19 -6.78
C ALA A 69 12.47 -8.64 -7.02
N ARG A 70 12.03 -9.33 -5.95
CA ARG A 70 11.44 -10.67 -6.05
C ARG A 70 10.12 -10.71 -6.83
N LEU A 71 9.38 -9.61 -6.83
CA LEU A 71 8.16 -9.47 -7.63
C LEU A 71 8.49 -9.14 -9.09
N GLN A 72 9.59 -8.43 -9.37
CA GLN A 72 10.04 -8.15 -10.74
C GLN A 72 10.37 -9.42 -11.52
N GLU A 73 10.82 -10.48 -10.84
CA GLU A 73 11.01 -11.81 -11.42
C GLU A 73 9.68 -12.52 -11.74
N ASN A 74 8.56 -12.03 -11.20
CA ASN A 74 7.25 -12.63 -11.37
C ASN A 74 6.55 -12.09 -12.62
N GLU A 75 6.11 -13.00 -13.50
CA GLU A 75 5.41 -12.62 -14.74
C GLU A 75 4.11 -11.84 -14.49
N GLU A 76 3.40 -12.11 -13.40
CA GLU A 76 2.17 -11.39 -13.01
C GLU A 76 2.46 -9.91 -12.72
N PHE A 77 3.56 -9.63 -12.02
CA PHE A 77 3.97 -8.26 -11.71
C PHE A 77 4.34 -7.48 -12.97
N LEU A 78 5.09 -8.12 -13.88
CA LEU A 78 5.47 -7.53 -15.15
C LEU A 78 4.24 -7.23 -16.00
N LYS A 79 3.26 -8.15 -16.06
CA LYS A 79 1.97 -7.93 -16.74
C LYS A 79 1.17 -6.78 -16.12
N LEU A 80 1.15 -6.71 -14.78
CA LEU A 80 0.45 -5.65 -14.04
C LEU A 80 1.03 -4.26 -14.35
N LEU A 81 2.36 -4.14 -14.47
CA LEU A 81 3.03 -2.87 -14.81
C LEU A 81 3.04 -2.55 -16.31
N ALA A 82 3.14 -3.57 -17.17
CA ALA A 82 3.19 -3.42 -18.63
C ALA A 82 1.88 -2.88 -19.23
N GLY A 83 0.79 -2.97 -18.48
CA GLY A 83 -0.44 -2.25 -18.80
C GLY A 83 -1.47 -3.13 -19.48
N ASP A 84 -2.22 -3.86 -18.67
CA ASP A 84 -3.63 -4.04 -18.97
C ASP A 84 -4.43 -3.92 -17.67
N PRO A 85 -5.00 -2.73 -17.37
CA PRO A 85 -6.06 -2.62 -16.37
C PRO A 85 -7.34 -3.37 -16.75
N ARG A 86 -7.36 -4.16 -17.84
CA ARG A 86 -8.53 -4.95 -18.22
C ARG A 86 -8.57 -6.23 -17.40
N VAL A 87 -9.23 -6.16 -16.25
CA VAL A 87 -10.42 -6.99 -16.00
C VAL A 87 -11.22 -6.26 -14.92
N LEU A 88 -12.21 -5.48 -15.36
CA LEU A 88 -13.60 -5.73 -15.00
C LEU A 88 -14.48 -5.39 -16.20
#